data_AF-A0A7L4R1J1-F1
#
_entry.id   AF-A0A7L4R1J1-F1
#
_cell.length_a   1.000
_cell.length_b   1.000
_cell.length_c   1.000
_cell.angle_alpha   90.00
_cell.angle_beta   90.00
_cell.angle_gamma   90.00
#
_symmetry.space_group_name_H-M   'P 1'
#
loop_
_entity.id
_entity.type
_entity.pdbx_description
1 polymer ?
#
loop_
_entity_poly.entity_id
_entity_poly.type
_entity_poly.pdbx_seq_one_letter_code
_entity_poly.pdbx_strand_id
1 'polypeptide(L)'
;MENTRHSPLRALVSGLIGIIIFLLVLVLFRFIADHTSWALFSGFVDLLSANAPLIIFFSVMFMIGDIFAAFSFPFNLPFPIFSAVGSVLLVTFIIRIIVFIDTFYAIGISPTLELVKLILYPLTIIVVLVAGYLSIAAQFRKEAPGYTGPSPETGQPGRSTVSPTWEEVGDEFRQMFYDLFRRIRDDINRK
;
A
#
# COMPACT_ATOMS: atom_id res chain seq x y z
N MET A 1 -21.03 -8.94 -19.57
CA MET A 1 -19.70 -8.59 -19.04
C MET A 1 -19.92 -8.04 -17.65
N GLU A 2 -19.73 -8.88 -16.65
CA GLU A 2 -20.01 -8.57 -15.25
C GLU A 2 -18.95 -7.60 -14.73
N ASN A 3 -19.42 -6.48 -14.19
CA ASN A 3 -18.60 -5.39 -13.70
C ASN A 3 -17.92 -5.89 -12.40
N THR A 4 -16.69 -6.41 -12.49
CA THR A 4 -15.95 -6.95 -11.35
C THR A 4 -15.57 -5.83 -10.40
N ARG A 5 -16.49 -5.43 -9.52
CA ARG A 5 -16.15 -4.63 -8.35
C ARG A 5 -15.06 -5.39 -7.60
N HIS A 6 -13.93 -4.73 -7.33
CA HIS A 6 -12.89 -5.27 -6.46
C HIS A 6 -13.54 -5.56 -5.11
N SER A 7 -13.81 -6.83 -4.83
CA SER A 7 -14.43 -7.23 -3.57
C SER A 7 -13.37 -7.26 -2.47
N PRO A 8 -13.60 -6.63 -1.29
CA PRO A 8 -12.70 -6.74 -0.15
C PRO A 8 -12.42 -8.19 0.24
N LEU A 9 -13.41 -9.08 0.08
CA LEU A 9 -13.27 -10.51 0.35
C LEU A 9 -12.27 -11.17 -0.60
N ARG A 10 -12.22 -10.74 -1.87
CA ARG A 10 -11.24 -11.24 -2.84
C ARG A 10 -9.82 -10.86 -2.43
N ALA A 11 -9.60 -9.62 -2.00
CA ALA A 11 -8.29 -9.15 -1.53
C ALA A 11 -7.80 -9.95 -0.31
N LEU A 12 -8.70 -10.20 0.66
CA LEU A 12 -8.43 -11.05 1.81
C LEU A 12 -8.04 -12.47 1.38
N VAL A 13 -8.84 -13.11 0.53
CA VAL A 13 -8.59 -14.49 0.09
C VAL A 13 -7.30 -14.58 -0.71
N SER A 14 -7.02 -13.66 -1.63
CA SER A 14 -5.77 -13.67 -2.40
C SER A 14 -4.54 -13.46 -1.51
N GLY A 15 -4.63 -12.57 -0.51
CA GLY A 15 -3.54 -12.33 0.44
C GLY A 15 -3.26 -13.57 1.30
N LEU A 16 -4.30 -14.20 1.85
CA LEU A 16 -4.18 -15.43 2.63
C LEU A 16 -3.60 -16.59 1.79
N ILE A 17 -4.07 -16.76 0.56
CA ILE A 17 -3.54 -17.77 -0.36
C ILE A 17 -2.04 -17.52 -0.62
N GLY A 18 -1.64 -16.27 -0.85
CA GLY A 18 -0.24 -15.91 -1.06
C GLY A 18 0.65 -16.30 0.13
N ILE A 19 0.20 -16.01 1.36
CA ILE A 19 0.90 -16.39 2.60
C ILE A 19 1.01 -17.92 2.72
N ILE A 20 -0.08 -18.65 2.48
CA ILE A 20 -0.09 -20.12 2.55
C ILE A 20 0.87 -20.72 1.52
N ILE A 21 0.83 -20.24 0.28
CA ILE A 21 1.74 -20.70 -0.79
C ILE A 21 3.18 -20.42 -0.40
N PHE A 22 3.48 -19.22 0.10
CA PHE A 22 4.82 -18.88 0.58
C PHE A 22 5.30 -19.87 1.66
N LEU A 23 4.45 -20.18 2.65
CA LEU A 23 4.79 -21.13 3.71
C LEU A 23 5.02 -22.55 3.19
N LEU A 24 4.20 -23.03 2.26
CA LEU A 24 4.39 -24.34 1.64
C LEU A 24 5.71 -24.41 0.87
N VAL A 25 6.02 -23.37 0.09
CA VAL A 25 7.29 -23.26 -0.63
C VAL A 25 8.46 -23.21 0.35
N LEU A 26 8.35 -22.49 1.45
CA LEU A 26 9.39 -22.41 2.47
C LEU A 26 9.68 -23.78 3.10
N VAL A 27 8.64 -24.55 3.44
CA VAL A 27 8.79 -25.92 3.97
C VAL A 27 9.43 -26.82 2.93
N LEU A 28 9.00 -26.74 1.66
CA LEU A 28 9.61 -27.52 0.57
C LEU A 28 11.08 -27.16 0.37
N PHE A 29 11.41 -25.87 0.36
CA PHE A 29 12.78 -25.39 0.24
C PHE A 29 13.64 -25.86 1.41
N ARG A 30 13.11 -25.86 2.63
CA ARG A 30 13.80 -26.41 3.80
C ARG A 30 14.09 -27.89 3.64
N PHE A 31 13.10 -28.67 3.23
CA PHE A 31 13.29 -30.10 2.96
C PHE A 31 14.39 -30.33 1.93
N ILE A 32 14.39 -29.59 0.81
CA ILE A 32 15.43 -29.72 -0.22
C ILE A 32 16.80 -29.30 0.32
N ALA A 33 16.87 -28.26 1.15
CA ALA A 33 18.11 -27.75 1.73
C ALA A 33 18.79 -28.81 2.62
N ASP A 34 17.99 -29.55 3.40
CA ASP A 34 18.49 -30.62 4.26
C ASP A 34 19.02 -31.85 3.47
N HIS A 35 18.68 -31.96 2.17
CA HIS A 35 19.07 -33.08 1.30
C HIS A 35 20.09 -32.68 0.21
N THR A 36 20.61 -31.45 0.23
CA THR A 36 21.60 -30.97 -0.73
C THR A 36 22.83 -30.42 -0.03
N SER A 37 23.99 -30.56 -0.66
CA SER A 37 25.25 -30.00 -0.17
C SER A 37 25.53 -28.58 -0.69
N TRP A 38 24.55 -27.94 -1.36
CA TRP A 38 24.75 -26.63 -1.95
C TRP A 38 24.62 -25.51 -0.91
N ALA A 39 25.77 -25.00 -0.45
CA ALA A 39 25.85 -23.99 0.61
C ALA A 39 25.07 -22.70 0.33
N LEU A 40 25.09 -22.19 -0.92
CA LEU A 40 24.33 -20.99 -1.30
C LEU A 40 22.82 -21.21 -1.10
N PHE A 41 22.32 -22.36 -1.53
CA PHE A 41 20.90 -22.68 -1.43
C PHE A 41 20.48 -22.83 0.03
N SER A 42 21.22 -23.62 0.82
CA SER A 42 20.95 -23.76 2.26
C SER A 42 20.93 -22.40 2.97
N GLY A 43 21.95 -21.57 2.73
CA GLY A 43 22.03 -20.23 3.32
C GLY A 43 20.87 -19.31 2.90
N PHE A 44 20.41 -19.40 1.65
CA PHE A 44 19.25 -18.64 1.19
C PHE A 44 17.95 -19.11 1.87
N VAL A 45 17.80 -20.41 2.07
CA VAL A 45 16.65 -20.98 2.80
C VAL A 45 16.68 -20.58 4.28
N ASP A 46 17.85 -20.53 4.90
CA ASP A 46 18.03 -20.00 6.26
C ASP A 46 17.65 -18.52 6.34
N LEU A 47 18.07 -17.71 5.35
CA LEU A 47 17.64 -16.31 5.23
C LEU A 47 16.13 -16.20 5.12
N LEU A 48 15.49 -16.98 4.25
CA LEU A 48 14.03 -16.97 4.09
C LEU A 48 13.33 -17.35 5.39
N SER A 49 13.82 -18.39 6.06
CA SER A 49 13.25 -18.89 7.32
C SER A 49 13.37 -17.87 8.45
N ALA A 50 14.54 -17.24 8.61
CA ALA A 50 14.78 -16.19 9.60
C ALA A 50 13.96 -14.92 9.32
N ASN A 51 13.60 -14.67 8.06
CA ASN A 51 12.81 -13.52 7.64
C ASN A 51 11.34 -13.84 7.39
N ALA A 52 10.90 -15.08 7.61
CA ALA A 52 9.51 -15.48 7.40
C ALA A 52 8.51 -14.60 8.18
N PRO A 53 8.76 -14.21 9.45
CA PRO A 53 7.87 -13.27 10.16
C PRO A 53 7.76 -11.91 9.45
N LEU A 54 8.87 -11.39 8.93
CA LEU A 54 8.89 -10.12 8.21
C LEU A 54 8.12 -10.21 6.89
N ILE A 55 8.27 -11.34 6.17
CA ILE A 55 7.55 -11.62 4.92
C ILE A 55 6.05 -11.70 5.15
N ILE A 56 5.64 -12.43 6.19
CA ILE A 56 4.24 -12.52 6.59
C ILE A 56 3.72 -11.13 6.96
N PHE A 57 4.49 -10.35 7.72
CA PHE A 57 4.06 -9.04 8.18
C PHE A 57 3.84 -8.06 7.02
N PHE A 58 4.76 -7.93 6.07
CA PHE A 58 4.52 -7.05 4.92
C PHE A 58 3.40 -7.56 4.02
N SER A 59 3.24 -8.88 3.90
CA SER A 59 2.15 -9.48 3.12
C SER A 59 0.79 -9.15 3.73
N VAL A 60 0.68 -9.20 5.06
CA VAL A 60 -0.52 -8.78 5.79
C VAL A 60 -0.75 -7.28 5.64
N MET A 61 0.29 -6.44 5.71
CA MET A 61 0.15 -5.00 5.48
C MET A 61 -0.39 -4.69 4.08
N PHE A 62 0.15 -5.35 3.04
CA PHE A 62 -0.37 -5.20 1.68
C PHE A 62 -1.80 -5.70 1.55
N MET A 63 -2.12 -6.86 2.14
CA MET A 63 -3.49 -7.40 2.15
C MET A 63 -4.49 -6.42 2.80
N ILE A 64 -4.13 -5.82 3.95
CA ILE A 64 -4.95 -4.80 4.61
C ILE A 64 -5.08 -3.57 3.70
N GLY A 65 -3.99 -3.13 3.06
CA GLY A 65 -4.02 -2.07 2.07
C GLY A 65 -5.01 -2.36 0.93
N ASP A 66 -4.93 -3.53 0.32
CA ASP A 66 -5.81 -3.95 -0.79
C ASP A 66 -7.28 -4.03 -0.36
N ILE A 67 -7.55 -4.48 0.87
CA ILE A 67 -8.89 -4.46 1.47
C ILE A 67 -9.40 -3.02 1.56
N PHE A 68 -8.60 -2.07 2.06
CA PHE A 68 -8.98 -0.66 2.12
C PHE A 68 -9.16 -0.04 0.73
N ALA A 69 -8.31 -0.38 -0.23
CA ALA A 69 -8.40 0.09 -1.61
C ALA A 69 -9.69 -0.32 -2.32
N ALA A 70 -10.31 -1.42 -1.90
CA ALA A 70 -11.55 -1.92 -2.45
C ALA A 70 -12.79 -1.12 -2.00
N PHE A 71 -12.69 -0.30 -0.95
CA PHE A 71 -13.79 0.56 -0.52
C PHE A 71 -13.81 1.88 -1.31
N SER A 72 -14.99 2.50 -1.39
CA SER A 72 -15.12 3.86 -1.91
C SER A 72 -14.59 4.88 -0.89
N PHE A 73 -14.30 6.09 -1.38
CA PHE A 73 -14.00 7.23 -0.53
C PHE A 73 -15.11 7.46 0.51
N PRO A 74 -14.80 7.73 1.79
CA PRO A 74 -13.47 8.00 2.38
C PRO A 74 -12.76 6.77 2.98
N PHE A 75 -13.35 5.58 2.88
CA PHE A 75 -12.84 4.39 3.56
C PHE A 75 -11.58 3.81 2.91
N ASN A 76 -11.23 4.23 1.69
CA ASN A 76 -9.95 3.90 1.06
C ASN A 76 -8.77 4.80 1.47
N LEU A 77 -8.99 5.84 2.27
CA LEU A 77 -7.91 6.72 2.75
C LEU A 77 -6.78 6.01 3.51
N PRO A 78 -7.02 4.94 4.29
CA PRO A 78 -5.94 4.22 4.97
C PRO A 78 -5.06 3.38 4.04
N PHE A 79 -5.51 3.01 2.84
CA PHE A 79 -4.77 2.13 1.93
C PHE A 79 -3.32 2.56 1.69
N PRO A 80 -3.02 3.82 1.32
CA PRO A 80 -1.66 4.26 1.05
C PRO A 80 -0.72 4.11 2.25
N ILE A 81 -1.26 4.25 3.48
CA ILE A 81 -0.48 4.10 4.71
C ILE A 81 -0.04 2.65 4.89
N PHE A 82 -0.97 1.70 4.78
CA PHE A 82 -0.65 0.27 4.89
C PHE A 82 0.29 -0.18 3.78
N SER A 83 0.08 0.29 2.54
CA SER A 83 0.99 0.01 1.43
C SER A 83 2.38 0.60 1.64
N ALA A 84 2.51 1.79 2.23
CA ALA A 84 3.80 2.40 2.53
C ALA A 84 4.56 1.59 3.59
N VAL A 85 3.91 1.19 4.67
CA VAL A 85 4.50 0.34 5.71
C VAL A 85 4.94 -1.01 5.12
N GLY A 86 4.05 -1.67 4.36
CA GLY A 86 4.37 -2.92 3.65
C GLY A 86 5.56 -2.76 2.71
N SER A 87 5.63 -1.64 1.97
CA SER A 87 6.72 -1.36 1.04
C SER A 87 8.07 -1.15 1.75
N VAL A 88 8.10 -0.46 2.89
CA VAL A 88 9.34 -0.29 3.68
C VAL A 88 9.84 -1.63 4.19
N LEU A 89 8.95 -2.50 4.66
CA LEU A 89 9.29 -3.85 5.12
C LEU A 89 9.79 -4.72 3.95
N LEU A 90 9.14 -4.64 2.79
CA LEU A 90 9.59 -5.31 1.57
C LEU A 90 11.00 -4.82 1.16
N VAL A 91 11.23 -3.51 1.15
CA VAL A 91 12.54 -2.92 0.87
C VAL A 91 13.58 -3.39 1.91
N THR A 92 13.20 -3.48 3.18
CA THR A 92 14.05 -4.05 4.24
C THR A 92 14.42 -5.51 3.93
N PHE A 93 13.47 -6.31 3.44
CA PHE A 93 13.75 -7.69 3.03
C PHE A 93 14.71 -7.78 1.84
N ILE A 94 14.49 -6.94 0.81
CA ILE A 94 15.37 -6.85 -0.37
C ILE A 94 16.80 -6.51 0.07
N ILE A 95 16.95 -5.56 0.98
CA ILE A 95 18.25 -5.20 1.56
C ILE A 95 18.90 -6.40 2.28
N ARG A 96 18.14 -7.19 3.03
CA ARG A 96 18.66 -8.40 3.69
C ARG A 96 19.14 -9.45 2.66
N ILE A 97 18.45 -9.59 1.53
CA ILE A 97 18.93 -10.43 0.42
C ILE A 97 20.25 -9.91 -0.14
N ILE A 98 20.38 -8.60 -0.34
CA ILE A 98 21.62 -8.00 -0.86
C ILE A 98 22.78 -8.22 0.12
N VAL A 99 22.55 -8.03 1.43
CA VAL A 99 23.56 -8.30 2.47
C VAL A 99 23.98 -9.77 2.48
N PHE A 100 23.03 -10.70 2.27
CA PHE A 100 23.36 -12.11 2.14
C PHE A 100 24.26 -12.41 0.95
N ILE A 101 23.95 -11.83 -0.21
CA ILE A 101 24.79 -11.96 -1.42
C ILE A 101 26.19 -11.36 -1.15
N ASP A 102 26.25 -10.17 -0.56
CA ASP A 102 27.50 -9.51 -0.19
C ASP A 102 28.36 -10.38 0.74
N THR A 103 27.73 -11.00 1.74
CA THR A 103 28.40 -11.89 2.70
C THR A 103 28.90 -13.17 2.02
N PHE A 104 28.11 -13.75 1.12
CA PHE A 104 28.48 -15.00 0.45
C PHE A 104 29.61 -14.80 -0.57
N TYR A 105 29.60 -13.69 -1.31
CA TYR A 105 30.60 -13.38 -2.34
C TYR A 105 31.72 -12.46 -1.86
N ALA A 106 31.70 -12.03 -0.60
CA ALA A 106 32.67 -11.12 0.00
C ALA A 106 32.89 -9.83 -0.81
N ILE A 107 31.81 -9.21 -1.30
CA ILE A 107 31.87 -8.04 -2.19
C ILE A 107 32.32 -6.78 -1.41
N GLY A 108 31.95 -6.67 -0.14
CA GLY A 108 32.33 -5.59 0.77
C GLY A 108 31.42 -4.35 0.71
N ILE A 109 30.19 -4.46 0.21
CA ILE A 109 29.28 -3.31 0.01
C ILE A 109 28.36 -3.02 1.22
N SER A 110 28.31 -3.88 2.22
CA SER A 110 27.45 -3.72 3.41
C SER A 110 27.52 -2.34 4.09
N PRO A 111 28.70 -1.70 4.28
CA PRO A 111 28.77 -0.37 4.91
C PRO A 111 28.07 0.72 4.09
N THR A 112 28.20 0.68 2.76
CA THR A 112 27.52 1.62 1.87
C THR A 112 26.00 1.42 1.91
N LEU A 113 25.55 0.18 2.12
CA LEU A 113 24.13 -0.13 2.24
C LEU A 113 23.45 0.55 3.44
N GLU A 114 24.15 0.79 4.54
CA GLU A 114 23.57 1.52 5.69
C GLU A 114 23.21 2.97 5.33
N LEU A 115 24.08 3.65 4.57
CA LEU A 115 23.80 4.99 4.05
C LEU A 115 22.63 4.97 3.05
N VAL A 116 22.57 3.94 2.21
CA VAL A 116 21.46 3.76 1.26
C VAL A 116 20.15 3.55 2.01
N LYS A 117 20.11 2.75 3.08
CA LYS A 117 18.91 2.54 3.91
C LYS A 117 18.34 3.84 4.45
N LEU A 118 19.21 4.74 4.94
CA LEU A 118 18.81 6.03 5.50
C LEU A 118 18.01 6.87 4.50
N ILE A 119 18.35 6.82 3.22
CA ILE A 119 17.67 7.56 2.15
C ILE A 119 16.48 6.75 1.61
N LEU A 120 16.67 5.45 1.42
CA LEU A 120 15.71 4.59 0.73
C LEU A 120 14.41 4.40 1.51
N TYR A 121 14.48 4.27 2.83
CA TYR A 121 13.28 4.09 3.67
C TYR A 121 12.33 5.30 3.63
N PRO A 122 12.76 6.54 3.94
CA PRO A 122 11.87 7.69 3.85
C PRO A 122 11.42 7.96 2.41
N LEU A 123 12.30 7.74 1.42
CA LEU A 123 11.92 7.88 0.01
C LEU A 123 10.81 6.91 -0.38
N THR A 124 10.90 5.65 0.04
CA THR A 124 9.86 4.63 -0.20
C THR A 124 8.52 5.08 0.39
N ILE A 125 8.52 5.58 1.62
CA ILE A 125 7.29 6.10 2.26
C ILE A 125 6.69 7.23 1.43
N ILE A 126 7.50 8.23 1.08
CA ILE A 126 7.02 9.40 0.33
C ILE A 126 6.44 8.99 -1.02
N VAL A 127 7.17 8.19 -1.80
CA VAL A 127 6.75 7.74 -3.13
C VAL A 127 5.44 6.95 -3.05
N VAL A 128 5.33 6.01 -2.13
CA VAL A 128 4.14 5.15 -2.01
C VAL A 128 2.94 5.94 -1.50
N LEU A 129 3.11 6.83 -0.53
CA LEU A 129 2.02 7.69 -0.06
C LEU A 129 1.52 8.62 -1.17
N VAL A 130 2.43 9.31 -1.87
CA VAL A 130 2.06 10.23 -2.96
C VAL A 130 1.33 9.46 -4.06
N ALA A 131 1.89 8.35 -4.54
CA ALA A 131 1.25 7.52 -5.56
C ALA A 131 -0.13 7.01 -5.12
N GLY A 132 -0.24 6.54 -3.87
CA GLY A 132 -1.47 6.03 -3.30
C GLY A 132 -2.57 7.10 -3.21
N TYR A 133 -2.27 8.27 -2.67
CA TYR A 133 -3.25 9.35 -2.57
C TYR A 133 -3.63 9.95 -3.94
N LEU A 134 -2.68 10.06 -4.87
CA LEU A 134 -2.98 10.46 -6.25
C LEU A 134 -3.93 9.46 -6.93
N SER A 135 -3.78 8.15 -6.64
CA SER A 135 -4.69 7.14 -7.17
C SER A 135 -6.12 7.30 -6.65
N ILE A 136 -6.30 7.64 -5.38
CA ILE A 136 -7.61 7.91 -4.77
C ILE A 136 -8.24 9.15 -5.39
N ALA A 137 -7.48 10.25 -5.53
CA ALA A 137 -7.96 11.48 -6.15
C ALA A 137 -8.39 11.28 -7.61
N ALA A 138 -7.64 10.46 -8.35
CA ALA A 138 -7.97 10.10 -9.73
C ALA A 138 -9.25 9.25 -9.83
N GLN A 139 -9.52 8.37 -8.86
CA GLN A 139 -10.77 7.59 -8.79
C GLN A 139 -11.97 8.49 -8.51
N PHE A 140 -11.86 9.39 -7.53
CA PHE A 140 -12.92 10.35 -7.20
C PHE A 140 -13.33 11.20 -8.41
N ARG A 141 -12.35 11.69 -9.18
CA ARG A 141 -12.63 12.46 -10.41
C ARG A 141 -13.37 11.65 -11.47
N LYS A 142 -13.12 10.34 -11.56
CA LYS A 142 -13.80 9.45 -12.52
C LYS A 142 -15.21 9.08 -12.08
N GLU A 143 -15.46 8.98 -10.78
CA GLU A 143 -16.77 8.67 -10.19
C GLU A 143 -17.70 9.89 -10.08
N ALA A 144 -17.27 11.06 -10.55
CA ALA A 144 -18.12 12.24 -10.73
C ALA A 144 -18.65 12.39 -12.18
N PRO A 145 -19.49 11.48 -12.73
CA PRO A 145 -20.26 11.79 -13.93
C PRO A 145 -21.52 12.58 -13.51
N GLY A 146 -21.43 13.91 -13.51
CA GLY A 146 -22.61 14.71 -13.14
C GLY A 146 -22.47 16.21 -12.94
N TYR A 147 -21.37 16.87 -13.33
CA TYR A 147 -21.44 18.32 -13.59
C TYR A 147 -21.60 18.52 -15.09
N THR A 148 -22.80 18.22 -15.61
CA THR A 148 -23.36 19.05 -16.68
C THR A 148 -23.54 20.44 -16.09
N GLY A 149 -22.46 21.23 -16.11
CA GLY A 149 -22.59 22.66 -15.90
C GLY A 149 -23.61 23.18 -16.91
N PRO A 150 -24.50 24.11 -16.53
CA PRO A 150 -25.38 24.74 -17.50
C PRO A 150 -24.52 25.30 -18.63
N SER A 151 -24.88 25.01 -19.88
CA SER A 151 -24.30 25.67 -21.05
C SER A 151 -24.22 27.18 -20.75
N PRO A 152 -23.10 27.84 -21.06
CA PRO A 152 -22.97 29.27 -20.84
C PRO A 152 -23.85 30.01 -21.85
N GLU A 153 -25.14 30.16 -21.55
CA GLU A 153 -25.92 31.26 -22.10
C GLU A 153 -25.42 32.54 -21.41
N THR A 154 -24.59 33.25 -22.17
CA THR A 154 -24.45 34.70 -22.27
C THR A 154 -24.90 35.52 -21.06
N GLY A 155 -23.92 35.92 -20.24
CA GLY A 155 -23.89 37.25 -19.64
C GLY A 155 -24.07 37.35 -18.12
N GLN A 156 -22.95 37.38 -17.38
CA GLN A 156 -22.57 38.42 -16.39
C GLN A 156 -21.36 37.98 -15.52
N PRO A 157 -20.64 38.92 -14.89
CA PRO A 157 -19.18 38.92 -14.88
C PRO A 157 -18.54 38.28 -13.64
N GLY A 158 -17.35 37.72 -13.84
CA GLY A 158 -16.31 37.66 -12.81
C GLY A 158 -16.49 36.63 -11.70
N ARG A 159 -16.33 35.34 -12.01
CA ARG A 159 -15.79 34.39 -11.03
C ARG A 159 -14.46 33.86 -11.55
N SER A 160 -13.42 34.40 -10.94
CA SER A 160 -12.03 34.08 -11.19
C SER A 160 -11.78 32.57 -11.05
N THR A 161 -11.08 32.03 -12.03
CA THR A 161 -10.45 30.70 -12.05
C THR A 161 -9.33 30.64 -11.02
N VAL A 162 -9.68 30.71 -9.74
CA VAL A 162 -8.73 30.50 -8.64
C VAL A 162 -8.71 29.01 -8.37
N SER A 163 -7.58 28.37 -8.65
CA SER A 163 -7.29 27.02 -8.20
C SER A 163 -7.54 26.96 -6.70
N PRO A 164 -8.32 25.99 -6.19
CA PRO A 164 -8.68 25.94 -4.78
C PRO A 164 -7.42 25.96 -3.93
N THR A 165 -7.37 26.86 -2.96
CA THR A 165 -6.22 26.94 -2.05
C THR A 165 -6.21 25.71 -1.15
N TRP A 166 -5.03 25.29 -0.70
CA TRP A 166 -4.90 24.13 0.20
C TRP A 166 -5.69 24.29 1.51
N GLU A 167 -5.93 25.54 1.90
CA GLU A 167 -6.78 25.89 3.04
C GLU A 167 -8.26 25.58 2.75
N GLU A 168 -8.77 25.95 1.57
CA GLU A 168 -10.12 25.58 1.14
C GLU A 168 -10.30 24.06 1.04
N VAL A 169 -9.34 23.35 0.44
CA VAL A 169 -9.39 21.89 0.34
C VAL A 169 -9.37 21.23 1.72
N GLY A 170 -8.58 21.77 2.65
CA GLY A 170 -8.50 21.29 4.02
C GLY A 170 -9.80 21.53 4.81
N ASP A 171 -10.43 22.67 4.61
CA ASP A 171 -11.69 23.03 5.27
C ASP A 171 -12.87 22.24 4.70
N GLU A 172 -12.94 22.03 3.39
CA GLU A 172 -13.92 21.13 2.75
C GLU A 172 -13.77 19.69 3.24
N PHE A 173 -12.54 19.19 3.34
CA PHE A 173 -12.27 17.85 3.87
C PHE A 173 -12.70 17.72 5.33
N ARG A 174 -12.41 18.71 6.17
CA ARG A 174 -12.85 18.74 7.57
C ARG A 174 -14.37 18.73 7.67
N GLN A 175 -15.06 19.55 6.87
CA GLN A 175 -16.52 19.59 6.84
C GLN A 175 -17.11 18.24 6.45
N MET A 176 -16.59 17.60 5.39
CA MET A 176 -16.99 16.24 5.02
C MET A 176 -16.82 15.23 6.16
N PHE A 177 -15.70 15.30 6.89
CA PHE A 177 -15.46 14.43 8.06
C PHE A 177 -16.43 14.69 9.20
N TYR A 178 -16.72 15.96 9.49
CA TYR A 178 -17.70 16.33 10.52
C TYR A 178 -19.10 15.83 10.17
N ASP A 179 -19.52 15.96 8.92
CA ASP A 179 -20.83 15.50 8.46
C ASP A 179 -20.93 13.97 8.50
N LEU A 180 -19.85 13.26 8.16
CA LEU A 180 -19.80 11.81 8.24
C LEU A 180 -19.89 11.31 9.69
N PHE A 181 -19.12 11.92 10.59
CA PHE A 181 -19.13 11.55 12.01
C PHE A 181 -20.48 11.83 12.64
N ARG A 182 -21.08 12.97 12.30
CA ARG A 182 -22.44 13.33 12.71
C ARG A 182 -23.45 12.31 12.20
N ARG A 183 -23.38 11.93 10.93
CA ARG A 183 -24.30 10.95 10.32
C ARG A 183 -24.21 9.57 10.98
N ILE A 184 -23.00 9.09 11.26
CA ILE A 184 -22.79 7.81 11.96
C ILE A 184 -23.35 7.88 13.39
N ARG A 185 -23.08 8.97 14.10
CA ARG A 185 -23.59 9.19 15.46
C ARG A 185 -25.12 9.23 15.50
N ASP A 186 -25.73 9.93 14.56
CA ASP A 186 -27.20 10.08 14.49
C ASP A 186 -27.89 8.75 14.13
N ASP A 187 -27.23 7.89 13.34
CA ASP A 187 -27.72 6.54 12.99
C ASP A 187 -27.60 5.55 14.16
N ILE A 188 -26.57 5.70 15.00
CA ILE A 188 -26.39 4.90 16.24
C ILE A 188 -27.40 5.32 17.32
N ASN A 189 -27.67 6.63 17.48
CA ASN A 189 -28.65 7.14 18.44
C ASN A 189 -30.12 6.92 18.03
N ARG A 190 -30.38 6.47 16.80
CA ARG A 190 -31.73 6.13 16.31
C ARG A 190 -32.12 4.66 16.49
N LYS A 191 -31.20 3.83 16.99
CA LYS A 191 -31.47 2.45 17.45
C LYS A 191 -31.48 2.40 18.97
#